data_AF-A0A5E3X8M5-F1
#
_entry.id   AF-A0A5E3X8M5-F1
#
_cell.length_a   1.000
_cell.length_b   1.000
_cell.length_c   1.000
_cell.angle_alpha   90.00
_cell.angle_beta   90.00
_cell.angle_gamma   90.00
#
_symmetry.space_group_name_H-M   'P 1'
#
loop_
_entity.id
_entity.type
_entity.pdbx_description
1 polymer ?
#
loop_
_entity_poly.entity_id
_entity_poly.type
_entity_poly.pdbx_seq_one_letter_code
_entity_poly.pdbx_strand_id
1 'polypeptide(L)'
;MLSFDSALASSSKQAAMYEGQIKTLEDKLSEDLSNCRAIDGLLREAFVAIKRSSERAKNGALQTHVPYIHRELDESLAVLDDLERRLPLIRDQVAQVRRVYDSGRVKAKQLVHDLEWLNMDWHERWRIIVFTPRAPVSWRWKTLYRVLFTMFMATTIYLLARGLQGLYRAHSYRFVWGERLMS
;
A
#
# COMPACT_ATOMS: atom_id res chain seq x y z
N MET A 1 -29.43 13.44 -114.46
CA MET A 1 -30.36 13.42 -113.29
C MET A 1 -29.81 12.64 -112.08
N LEU A 2 -29.11 11.52 -112.24
CA LEU A 2 -28.57 10.68 -111.13
C LEU A 2 -27.52 11.33 -110.19
N SER A 3 -26.91 12.46 -110.54
CA SER A 3 -25.86 13.12 -109.73
C SER A 3 -26.41 14.00 -108.60
N PHE A 4 -27.65 14.49 -108.73
CA PHE A 4 -28.23 15.38 -107.72
C PHE A 4 -28.87 14.56 -106.60
N ASP A 5 -29.59 13.47 -106.94
CA ASP A 5 -30.17 12.55 -105.95
C ASP A 5 -29.10 11.85 -105.10
N SER A 6 -27.94 11.50 -105.68
CA SER A 6 -26.85 10.89 -104.92
C SER A 6 -26.16 11.87 -103.98
N ALA A 7 -26.02 13.14 -104.38
CA ALA A 7 -25.50 14.21 -103.53
C ALA A 7 -26.49 14.61 -102.42
N LEU A 8 -27.80 14.60 -102.72
CA LEU A 8 -28.85 14.88 -101.75
C LEU A 8 -28.99 13.74 -100.74
N ALA A 9 -28.84 12.49 -101.19
CA ALA A 9 -28.78 11.31 -100.32
C ALA A 9 -27.52 11.30 -99.43
N SER A 10 -26.35 11.69 -99.95
CA SER A 10 -25.13 11.77 -99.13
C SER A 10 -25.20 12.92 -98.12
N SER A 11 -25.70 14.09 -98.53
CA SER A 11 -25.91 15.25 -97.64
C SER A 11 -26.96 14.97 -96.57
N SER A 12 -28.05 14.28 -96.92
CA SER A 12 -29.07 13.83 -95.96
C SER A 12 -28.51 12.84 -94.94
N LYS A 13 -27.70 11.88 -95.41
CA LYS A 13 -27.03 10.92 -94.53
C LYS A 13 -26.05 11.61 -93.56
N GLN A 14 -25.32 12.62 -94.04
CA GLN A 14 -24.42 13.42 -93.21
C GLN A 14 -25.20 14.27 -92.20
N ALA A 15 -26.31 14.89 -92.61
CA ALA A 15 -27.19 15.65 -91.73
C ALA A 15 -27.76 14.76 -90.61
N ALA A 16 -28.25 13.56 -90.95
CA ALA A 16 -28.74 12.60 -89.96
C ALA A 16 -27.66 12.13 -88.99
N MET A 17 -26.40 12.00 -89.46
CA MET A 17 -25.26 11.65 -88.61
C MET A 17 -24.92 12.79 -87.64
N TYR A 18 -24.91 14.04 -88.11
CA TYR A 18 -24.69 15.21 -87.24
C TYR A 18 -25.82 15.40 -86.24
N GLU A 19 -27.08 15.17 -86.63
CA GLU A 19 -28.23 15.22 -85.73
C GLU A 19 -28.13 14.17 -84.62
N GLY A 20 -27.68 12.95 -84.97
CA GLY A 20 -27.36 11.92 -83.97
C GLY A 20 -26.25 12.33 -83.01
N GLN A 21 -25.16 12.93 -83.53
CA GLN A 21 -24.06 13.43 -82.69
C GLN A 21 -24.50 14.58 -81.77
N ILE A 22 -25.30 15.52 -82.29
CA ILE A 22 -25.86 16.63 -81.51
C ILE A 22 -26.73 16.08 -80.38
N LYS A 23 -27.62 15.13 -80.67
CA LYS A 23 -28.47 14.51 -79.66
C LYS A 23 -27.67 13.81 -78.57
N THR A 24 -26.62 13.06 -78.94
CA THR A 24 -25.73 12.44 -77.92
C THR A 24 -24.96 13.46 -77.09
N LEU A 25 -24.63 14.63 -77.65
CA LEU A 25 -24.01 15.72 -76.90
C LEU A 25 -25.00 16.38 -75.97
N GLU A 26 -26.24 16.61 -76.40
CA GLU A 26 -27.31 17.15 -75.57
C GLU A 26 -27.65 16.22 -74.40
N ASP A 27 -27.75 14.91 -74.64
CA ASP A 27 -28.01 13.92 -73.59
C ASP A 27 -26.90 13.92 -72.53
N LYS A 28 -25.62 13.92 -72.97
CA LYS A 28 -24.46 14.01 -72.06
C LYS A 28 -24.42 15.33 -71.30
N LEU A 29 -24.71 16.45 -71.96
CA LEU A 29 -24.72 17.77 -71.32
C LEU A 29 -25.83 17.84 -70.26
N SER A 30 -27.00 17.26 -70.54
CA SER A 30 -28.11 17.18 -69.59
C SER A 30 -27.76 16.32 -68.38
N GLU A 31 -27.10 15.19 -68.60
CA GLU A 31 -26.59 14.32 -67.53
C GLU A 31 -25.52 15.04 -66.69
N ASP A 32 -24.57 15.71 -67.32
CA ASP A 32 -23.50 16.45 -66.63
C ASP A 32 -24.05 17.65 -65.84
N LEU A 33 -25.06 18.36 -66.37
CA LEU A 33 -25.74 19.44 -65.65
C LEU A 33 -26.54 18.92 -64.47
N SER A 34 -27.19 17.76 -64.62
CA SER A 34 -27.90 17.08 -63.54
C SER A 34 -26.92 16.66 -62.43
N ASN A 35 -25.77 16.09 -62.81
CA ASN A 35 -24.70 15.72 -61.87
C ASN A 35 -24.11 16.94 -61.16
N CYS A 36 -23.82 18.02 -61.89
CA CYS A 36 -23.36 19.27 -61.30
C CYS A 36 -24.36 19.81 -60.28
N ARG A 37 -25.66 19.75 -60.58
CA ARG A 37 -26.72 20.18 -59.67
C ARG A 37 -26.82 19.28 -58.43
N ALA A 38 -26.65 17.98 -58.58
CA ALA A 38 -26.62 17.04 -57.46
C ALA A 38 -25.42 17.32 -56.53
N ILE A 39 -24.25 17.58 -57.11
CA ILE A 39 -23.04 17.93 -56.36
C ILE A 39 -23.22 19.25 -55.60
N ASP A 40 -23.80 20.28 -56.24
CA ASP A 40 -24.09 21.56 -55.58
C ASP A 40 -25.04 21.38 -54.39
N GLY A 41 -26.06 20.53 -54.55
CA GLY A 41 -26.96 20.13 -53.46
C GLY A 41 -26.21 19.50 -52.28
N LEU A 42 -25.36 18.51 -52.55
CA LEU A 42 -24.56 17.83 -51.52
C LEU A 42 -23.57 18.77 -50.83
N LEU A 43 -22.91 19.66 -51.58
CA LEU A 43 -21.99 20.66 -51.02
C LEU A 43 -22.73 21.62 -50.09
N ARG A 44 -23.94 22.04 -50.47
CA ARG A 44 -24.76 22.94 -49.66
C ARG A 44 -25.23 22.27 -48.38
N GLU A 45 -25.63 21.00 -48.45
CA GLU A 45 -25.99 20.20 -47.27
C GLU A 45 -24.79 19.99 -46.34
N ALA A 46 -23.63 19.62 -46.89
CA ALA A 46 -22.39 19.46 -46.13
C ALA A 46 -21.98 20.76 -45.43
N PHE A 47 -22.08 21.90 -46.13
CA PHE A 47 -21.77 23.20 -45.56
C PHE A 47 -22.71 23.57 -44.41
N VAL A 48 -24.02 23.34 -44.56
CA VAL A 48 -25.00 23.57 -43.49
C VAL A 48 -24.73 22.65 -42.29
N ALA A 49 -24.41 21.38 -42.54
CA ALA A 49 -24.08 20.42 -41.49
C ALA A 49 -22.83 20.83 -40.70
N ILE A 50 -21.77 21.25 -41.40
CA ILE A 50 -20.52 21.73 -40.78
C ILE A 50 -20.77 23.02 -39.99
N LYS A 51 -21.51 23.98 -40.55
CA LYS A 51 -21.83 25.23 -39.83
C LYS A 51 -22.57 24.94 -38.53
N ARG A 52 -23.55 24.02 -38.57
CA ARG A 52 -24.36 23.64 -37.42
C ARG A 52 -23.56 22.86 -36.37
N SER A 53 -22.65 21.98 -36.78
CA SER A 53 -21.77 21.25 -35.85
C SER A 53 -20.74 22.17 -35.21
N SER A 54 -20.17 23.11 -35.98
CA SER A 54 -19.28 24.17 -35.50
C SER A 54 -19.95 25.04 -34.44
N GLU A 55 -21.17 25.53 -34.68
CA GLU A 55 -21.89 26.33 -33.70
C GLU A 55 -22.26 25.54 -32.44
N ARG A 56 -22.64 24.26 -32.58
CA ARG A 56 -22.88 23.39 -31.41
C ARG A 56 -21.61 23.12 -30.61
N ALA A 57 -20.48 22.89 -31.27
CA ALA A 57 -19.19 22.72 -30.60
C ALA A 57 -18.77 24.01 -29.89
N LYS A 58 -18.94 25.16 -30.55
CA LYS A 58 -18.61 26.47 -29.97
C LYS A 58 -19.50 26.85 -28.80
N ASN A 59 -20.80 26.63 -28.89
CA ASN A 59 -21.71 27.02 -27.81
C ASN A 59 -21.73 25.97 -26.71
N GLY A 60 -21.81 24.68 -27.03
CA GLY A 60 -21.88 23.61 -26.03
C GLY A 60 -20.54 23.32 -25.36
N ALA A 61 -19.48 23.06 -26.14
CA ALA A 61 -18.20 22.64 -25.57
C ALA A 61 -17.44 23.82 -24.96
N LEU A 62 -17.32 24.94 -25.68
CA LEU A 62 -16.50 26.07 -25.22
C LEU A 62 -17.20 26.94 -24.17
N GLN A 63 -18.52 27.14 -24.23
CA GLN A 63 -19.20 27.98 -23.23
C GLN A 63 -19.71 27.22 -22.01
N THR A 64 -19.93 25.91 -22.12
CA THR A 64 -20.47 25.13 -21.00
C THR A 64 -19.43 24.17 -20.42
N HIS A 65 -18.83 23.31 -21.25
CA HIS A 65 -17.94 22.26 -20.75
C HIS A 65 -16.59 22.80 -20.28
N VAL A 66 -15.96 23.72 -21.01
CA VAL A 66 -14.68 24.31 -20.60
C VAL A 66 -14.76 25.03 -19.24
N PRO A 67 -15.71 25.95 -18.99
CA PRO A 67 -15.79 26.60 -17.68
C PRO A 67 -16.25 25.64 -16.57
N TYR A 68 -17.08 24.65 -16.89
CA TYR A 68 -17.42 23.59 -15.93
C TYR A 68 -16.17 22.82 -15.48
N ILE A 69 -15.32 22.41 -16.42
CA ILE A 69 -14.06 21.71 -16.12
C ILE A 69 -13.12 22.60 -15.31
N HIS A 70 -13.01 23.88 -15.66
CA HIS A 70 -12.20 24.82 -14.87
C HIS A 70 -12.70 24.95 -13.44
N ARG A 71 -14.01 25.07 -13.25
CA ARG A 71 -14.60 25.15 -11.91
C ARG A 71 -14.37 23.87 -11.11
N GLU A 72 -14.57 22.71 -11.72
CA GLU A 72 -14.33 21.41 -11.07
C GLU A 72 -12.85 21.26 -10.67
N LEU A 73 -11.94 21.75 -11.52
CA LEU A 73 -10.51 21.75 -11.25
C LEU A 73 -10.16 22.69 -10.09
N ASP A 74 -10.73 23.89 -10.05
CA ASP A 74 -10.54 24.86 -8.97
C ASP A 74 -11.07 24.31 -7.63
N GLU A 75 -12.25 23.69 -7.64
CA GLU A 75 -12.83 23.03 -6.46
C GLU A 75 -11.93 21.87 -5.99
N SER A 76 -11.44 21.05 -6.92
CA SER A 76 -10.51 19.95 -6.60
C SER A 76 -9.18 20.46 -6.02
N LEU A 77 -8.63 21.53 -6.59
CA LEU A 77 -7.39 22.15 -6.08
C LEU A 77 -7.59 22.73 -4.67
N ALA A 78 -8.74 23.33 -4.38
CA ALA A 78 -9.05 23.81 -3.04
C ALA A 78 -9.13 22.68 -2.01
N VAL A 79 -9.71 21.53 -2.39
CA VAL A 79 -9.75 20.32 -1.54
C VAL A 79 -8.34 19.76 -1.32
N LEU A 80 -7.51 19.72 -2.37
CA LEU A 80 -6.12 19.28 -2.27
C LEU A 80 -5.29 20.18 -1.34
N ASP A 81 -5.46 21.50 -1.40
CA ASP A 81 -4.80 22.44 -0.50
C ASP A 81 -5.27 22.28 0.95
N ASP A 82 -6.58 22.12 1.20
CA ASP A 82 -7.08 21.82 2.54
C ASP A 82 -6.52 20.49 3.08
N LEU A 83 -6.43 19.47 2.22
CA LEU A 83 -5.83 18.18 2.58
C LEU A 83 -4.34 18.32 2.89
N GLU A 84 -3.58 19.06 2.08
CA GLU A 84 -2.15 19.32 2.30
C GLU A 84 -1.91 19.99 3.66
N ARG A 85 -2.79 20.92 4.06
CA ARG A 85 -2.71 21.60 5.36
C ARG A 85 -3.09 20.68 6.53
N ARG A 86 -4.07 19.79 6.36
CA ARG A 86 -4.58 18.92 7.43
C ARG A 86 -3.76 17.66 7.64
N LEU A 87 -3.21 17.08 6.58
CA LEU A 87 -2.45 15.83 6.62
C LEU A 87 -1.29 15.85 7.63
N PRO A 88 -0.42 16.89 7.71
CA PRO A 88 0.64 16.93 8.70
C PRO A 88 0.09 17.00 10.12
N LEU A 89 -1.00 17.74 10.33
CA LEU A 89 -1.64 17.88 11.64
C LEU A 89 -2.19 16.54 12.13
N ILE A 90 -2.87 15.79 11.26
CA ILE A 90 -3.35 14.43 11.56
C ILE A 90 -2.16 13.49 11.81
N ARG A 91 -1.10 13.57 11.02
CA ARG A 91 0.10 12.75 11.20
C ARG A 91 0.75 12.98 12.57
N ASP A 92 0.84 14.23 12.99
CA ASP A 92 1.42 14.61 14.28
C ASP A 92 0.53 14.13 15.45
N GLN A 93 -0.80 14.25 15.32
CA GLN A 93 -1.75 13.70 16.28
C GLN A 93 -1.61 12.18 16.41
N VAL A 94 -1.54 11.46 15.29
CA VAL A 94 -1.34 10.00 15.29
C VAL A 94 0.00 9.64 15.91
N ALA A 95 1.06 10.39 15.62
CA ALA A 95 2.38 10.18 16.23
C ALA A 95 2.34 10.39 17.74
N GLN A 96 1.61 11.39 18.23
CA GLN A 96 1.42 11.64 19.66
C GLN A 96 0.65 10.49 20.34
N VAL A 97 -0.46 10.05 19.75
CA VAL A 97 -1.25 8.92 20.25
C VAL A 97 -0.38 7.66 20.32
N ARG A 98 0.40 7.39 19.28
CA ARG A 98 1.33 6.26 19.26
C ARG A 98 2.36 6.33 20.38
N ARG A 99 2.97 7.51 20.61
CA ARG A 99 3.93 7.71 21.72
C ARG A 99 3.28 7.43 23.08
N VAL A 100 2.07 7.95 23.31
CA VAL A 100 1.34 7.71 24.57
C VAL A 100 1.03 6.23 24.73
N TYR A 101 0.51 5.58 23.69
CA TYR A 101 0.22 4.14 23.69
C TYR A 101 1.46 3.30 23.98
N ASP A 102 2.58 3.57 23.30
CA ASP A 102 3.84 2.84 23.50
C ASP A 102 4.37 3.05 24.92
N SER A 103 4.28 4.28 25.46
CA SER A 103 4.65 4.55 26.86
C SER A 103 3.77 3.80 27.86
N GLY A 104 2.46 3.73 27.60
CA GLY A 104 1.51 2.97 28.41
C GLY A 104 1.80 1.47 28.37
N ARG A 105 2.13 0.93 27.19
CA ARG A 105 2.54 -0.46 27.01
C ARG A 105 3.82 -0.78 27.79
N VAL A 106 4.81 0.10 27.77
CA VAL A 106 6.04 -0.09 28.55
C VAL A 106 5.75 -0.11 30.05
N LYS A 107 4.96 0.85 30.55
CA LYS A 107 4.54 0.88 31.97
C LYS A 107 3.74 -0.36 32.36
N ALA A 108 2.82 -0.81 31.51
CA ALA A 108 2.04 -2.02 31.76
C ALA A 108 2.94 -3.26 31.87
N LYS A 109 3.95 -3.40 31.00
CA LYS A 109 4.93 -4.49 31.09
C LYS A 109 5.74 -4.43 32.39
N GLN A 110 6.16 -3.24 32.80
CA GLN A 110 6.86 -3.04 34.08
C GLN A 110 5.96 -3.45 35.26
N LEU A 111 4.71 -2.99 35.28
CA LEU A 111 3.74 -3.34 36.32
C LEU A 111 3.45 -4.84 36.36
N VAL A 112 3.29 -5.49 35.20
CA VAL A 112 3.11 -6.95 35.13
C VAL A 112 4.33 -7.65 35.71
N HIS A 113 5.55 -7.22 35.36
CA HIS A 113 6.77 -7.79 35.91
C HIS A 113 6.87 -7.59 37.43
N ASP A 114 6.52 -6.40 37.93
CA ASP A 114 6.53 -6.08 39.36
C ASP A 114 5.47 -6.90 40.12
N LEU A 115 4.29 -7.09 39.52
CA LEU A 115 3.21 -7.92 40.07
C LEU A 115 3.57 -9.40 40.06
N GLU A 116 4.19 -9.90 38.99
CA GLU A 116 4.72 -11.26 38.94
C GLU A 116 5.73 -11.49 40.07
N TRP A 117 6.66 -10.55 40.26
CA TRP A 117 7.59 -10.60 41.38
C TRP A 117 6.86 -10.60 42.73
N LEU A 118 5.84 -9.75 42.89
CA LEU A 118 5.03 -9.67 44.11
C LEU A 118 4.05 -10.84 44.29
N ASN A 119 3.82 -11.65 43.26
CA ASN A 119 2.99 -12.85 43.34
C ASN A 119 3.82 -14.13 43.53
N MET A 120 5.13 -14.11 43.24
CA MET A 120 6.00 -15.27 43.43
C MET A 120 6.05 -15.72 44.89
N ASP A 121 6.10 -17.02 45.11
CA ASP A 121 6.20 -17.61 46.45
C ASP A 121 7.50 -17.20 47.16
N TRP A 122 7.43 -17.08 48.49
CA TRP A 122 8.54 -16.67 49.35
C TRP A 122 9.85 -17.45 49.07
N HIS A 123 9.76 -18.76 48.88
CA HIS A 123 10.92 -19.63 48.63
C HIS A 123 11.59 -19.35 47.28
N GLU A 124 10.83 -18.96 46.27
CA GLU A 124 11.35 -18.62 44.95
C GLU A 124 12.04 -17.26 44.96
N ARG A 125 11.43 -16.27 45.64
CA ARG A 125 12.08 -14.96 45.86
C ARG A 125 13.40 -15.09 46.58
N TRP A 126 13.47 -15.89 47.64
CA TRP A 126 14.70 -16.11 48.39
C TRP A 126 15.80 -16.73 47.51
N ARG A 127 15.47 -17.75 46.70
CA ARG A 127 16.41 -18.35 45.75
C ARG A 127 16.95 -17.33 44.74
N ILE A 128 16.07 -16.50 44.16
CA ILE A 128 16.48 -15.47 43.19
C ILE A 128 17.36 -14.40 43.84
N ILE A 129 17.06 -13.97 45.07
CA ILE A 129 17.89 -12.96 45.78
C ILE A 129 19.32 -13.49 46.02
N VAL A 130 19.44 -14.77 46.39
CA VAL A 130 20.74 -15.40 46.65
C VAL A 130 21.52 -15.61 45.35
N PHE A 131 20.92 -16.22 44.33
CA PHE A 131 21.63 -16.67 43.13
C PHE A 131 21.64 -15.66 41.98
N THR A 132 20.69 -14.74 41.88
CA THR A 132 20.59 -13.79 40.76
C THR A 132 21.08 -12.40 41.17
N PRO A 133 22.02 -11.77 40.42
CA PRO A 133 22.54 -10.45 40.76
C PRO A 133 21.57 -9.30 40.44
N ARG A 134 20.56 -9.51 39.59
CA ARG A 134 19.59 -8.48 39.16
C ARG A 134 18.24 -8.56 39.89
N ALA A 135 18.21 -9.02 41.14
CA ALA A 135 16.97 -9.03 41.91
C ALA A 135 16.51 -7.58 42.25
N PRO A 136 15.21 -7.26 42.17
CA PRO A 136 14.65 -5.92 42.38
C PRO A 136 14.54 -5.56 43.88
N VAL A 137 15.58 -5.84 44.66
CA VAL A 137 15.61 -5.61 46.11
C VAL A 137 16.81 -4.73 46.44
N SER A 138 16.68 -3.86 47.45
CA SER A 138 17.79 -3.01 47.89
C SER A 138 19.05 -3.84 48.18
N TRP A 139 20.21 -3.28 47.83
CA TRP A 139 21.50 -3.97 47.97
C TRP A 139 21.75 -4.49 49.39
N ARG A 140 21.31 -3.75 50.42
CA ARG A 140 21.47 -4.12 51.84
C ARG A 140 20.86 -5.47 52.17
N TRP A 141 19.61 -5.69 51.74
CA TRP A 141 18.90 -6.95 51.95
C TRP A 141 19.56 -8.10 51.18
N LYS A 142 20.00 -7.85 49.95
CA LYS A 142 20.69 -8.84 49.12
C LYS A 142 22.00 -9.31 49.78
N THR A 143 22.79 -8.39 50.33
CA THR A 143 24.02 -8.74 51.07
C THR A 143 23.69 -9.54 52.33
N LEU A 144 22.69 -9.10 53.09
CA LEU A 144 22.28 -9.78 54.33
C LEU A 144 21.85 -11.23 54.08
N TYR A 145 20.99 -11.48 53.08
CA TYR A 145 20.56 -12.84 52.74
C TYR A 145 21.71 -13.73 52.25
N ARG A 146 22.64 -13.17 51.45
CA ARG A 146 23.81 -13.91 50.98
C ARG A 146 24.76 -14.26 52.12
N VAL A 147 25.01 -13.32 53.05
CA VAL A 147 25.85 -13.57 54.23
C VAL A 147 25.22 -14.64 55.13
N LEU A 148 23.91 -14.54 55.41
CA LEU A 148 23.19 -15.56 56.18
C LEU A 148 23.29 -16.95 55.52
N PHE A 149 23.11 -17.02 54.19
CA PHE A 149 23.28 -18.26 53.46
C PHE A 149 24.70 -18.82 53.56
N THR A 150 25.73 -17.98 53.38
CA THR A 150 27.13 -18.42 53.50
C THR A 150 27.48 -18.89 54.92
N MET A 151 26.95 -18.23 55.94
CA MET A 151 27.14 -18.63 57.34
C MET A 151 26.49 -19.99 57.61
N PHE A 152 25.25 -20.18 57.17
CA PHE A 152 24.56 -21.47 57.29
C PHE A 152 25.34 -22.58 56.57
N MET A 153 25.79 -22.33 55.34
CA MET A 153 26.53 -23.31 54.56
C MET A 153 27.91 -23.62 55.17
N ALA A 154 28.60 -22.63 55.73
CA ALA A 154 29.84 -22.85 56.48
C ALA A 154 29.59 -23.69 57.74
N THR A 155 28.51 -23.45 58.49
CA THR A 155 28.17 -24.25 59.66
C THR A 155 27.84 -25.70 59.32
N THR A 156 27.12 -25.96 58.22
CA THR A 156 26.80 -27.35 57.81
C THR A 156 28.03 -28.09 57.32
N ILE A 157 28.92 -27.45 56.56
CA ILE A 157 30.22 -28.02 56.17
C ILE A 157 31.05 -28.34 57.42
N TYR A 158 31.11 -27.42 58.39
CA TYR A 158 31.86 -27.63 59.62
C TYR A 158 31.33 -28.83 60.42
N LEU A 159 30.00 -28.94 60.57
CA LEU A 159 29.37 -30.07 61.25
C LEU A 159 29.58 -31.39 60.50
N LEU A 160 29.47 -31.39 59.17
CA LEU A 160 29.78 -32.55 58.35
C LEU A 160 31.24 -32.98 58.47
N ALA A 161 32.18 -32.04 58.44
CA ALA A 161 33.60 -32.33 58.63
C ALA A 161 33.88 -32.93 60.01
N ARG A 162 33.26 -32.39 61.07
CA ARG A 162 33.33 -32.96 62.43
C ARG A 162 32.70 -34.34 62.51
N GLY A 163 31.55 -34.55 61.87
CA GLY A 163 30.88 -35.85 61.77
C GLY A 163 31.73 -36.88 61.04
N LEU A 164 32.33 -36.52 59.90
CA LEU A 164 33.24 -37.36 59.14
C LEU A 164 34.52 -37.68 59.92
N GLN A 165 35.09 -36.71 60.63
CA GLN A 165 36.22 -36.96 61.54
C GLN A 165 35.83 -37.89 62.68
N GLY A 166 34.62 -37.74 63.23
CA GLY A 166 34.06 -38.64 64.25
C GLY A 166 33.85 -40.06 63.74
N LEU A 167 33.30 -40.20 62.53
CA LEU A 167 33.09 -41.48 61.85
C LEU A 167 34.43 -42.13 61.50
N TYR A 168 35.39 -41.35 61.01
CA TYR A 168 36.75 -41.80 60.71
C TYR A 168 37.47 -42.28 61.97
N ARG A 169 37.31 -41.57 63.10
CA ARG A 169 37.81 -42.00 64.41
C ARG A 169 37.12 -43.30 64.87
N ALA A 170 35.79 -43.39 64.80
CA ALA A 170 35.06 -44.60 65.20
C ALA A 170 35.45 -45.81 64.32
N HIS A 171 35.66 -45.59 63.03
CA HIS A 171 36.12 -46.62 62.09
C HIS A 171 37.54 -47.08 62.44
N SER A 172 38.47 -46.16 62.71
CA SER A 172 39.85 -46.51 63.09
C SER A 172 39.93 -47.24 64.44
N TYR A 173 39.12 -46.89 65.45
CA TYR A 173 39.02 -47.68 66.68
C TYR A 173 38.46 -49.10 66.47
N ARG A 174 37.64 -49.32 65.43
CA ARG A 174 37.12 -50.66 65.10
C ARG A 174 38.19 -51.60 64.54
N PHE A 175 39.23 -51.07 63.87
CA PHE A 175 40.36 -51.89 63.38
C PHE A 175 41.37 -52.25 64.48
N VAL A 176 41.54 -51.38 65.50
CA VAL A 176 42.44 -51.66 66.63
C VAL A 176 41.99 -52.88 67.46
N TRP A 177 40.68 -53.11 67.54
CA TRP A 177 40.13 -54.33 68.17
C TRP A 177 40.16 -55.56 67.25
N GLY A 178 40.25 -55.38 65.92
CA GLY A 178 40.39 -56.48 64.96
C GLY A 178 41.77 -57.12 64.98
N GLU A 179 42.84 -56.33 65.13
CA GLU A 179 44.21 -56.85 65.19
C GLU A 179 44.53 -57.55 66.53
N ARG A 180 43.83 -57.22 67.63
CA ARG A 180 44.03 -57.87 68.94
C ARG A 180 43.27 -59.19 69.13
N LEU A 181 42.40 -59.57 68.19
CA LEU A 181 41.65 -60.85 68.22
C LEU A 181 42.29 -61.94 67.34
N MET A 182 43.37 -61.63 66.61
CA MET A 182 44.10 -62.57 65.75
C MET A 182 45.54 -62.87 66.21
N SER A 183 45.92 -62.52 67.44
CA SER A 183 47.13 -63.06 68.10
C SER A 183 46.78 -63.99 69.25
#